data_AF-A0A832UB38-F1
#
_entry.id   AF-A0A832UB38-F1
#
_cell.length_a   1.000
_cell.length_b   1.000
_cell.length_c   1.000
_cell.angle_alpha   90.00
_cell.angle_beta   90.00
_cell.angle_gamma   90.00
#
_symmetry.space_group_name_H-M   'P 1'
#
loop_
_entity.id
_entity.type
_entity.pdbx_description
1 polymer ?
#
loop_
_entity_poly.entity_id
_entity_poly.type
_entity_poly.pdbx_seq_one_letter_code
_entity_poly.pdbx_strand_id
1 'polypeptide(L)'
;VVGKPNLYRKDEASAPMVSIRVESITVVDKDTRDLWVLDAAERTLDRINALRTGDSPDIAKAKEQHPTMDPAVFHRMAYDALAQISM
;
A
#
# COMPACT_ATOMS: atom_id res chain seq x y z
N VAL A 1 4.05 14.52 1.90
CA VAL A 1 5.51 14.52 2.19
C VAL A 1 6.22 13.94 0.99
N VAL A 2 7.28 14.58 0.51
CA VAL A 2 8.16 14.03 -0.53
C VAL A 2 9.55 13.86 0.07
N GLY A 3 10.22 12.78 -0.28
CA GLY A 3 11.55 12.49 0.22
C GLY A 3 12.10 11.16 -0.29
N LYS A 4 13.35 10.89 0.07
CA LYS A 4 14.05 9.68 -0.34
C LYS A 4 13.76 8.54 0.64
N PRO A 5 13.24 7.39 0.17
CA PRO A 5 13.05 6.24 1.03
C PRO A 5 14.40 5.61 1.38
N ASN A 6 14.53 5.12 2.61
CA ASN A 6 15.61 4.26 3.05
C ASN A 6 15.03 2.99 3.65
N LEU A 7 15.64 1.86 3.33
CA LEU A 7 15.31 0.57 3.91
C LEU A 7 16.35 0.23 4.97
N TYR A 8 15.89 -0.07 6.18
CA TYR A 8 16.74 -0.53 7.26
C TYR A 8 16.22 -1.87 7.78
N ARG A 9 17.13 -2.78 8.10
CA ARG A 9 16.80 -4.04 8.75
C ARG A 9 17.85 -4.29 9.83
N LYS A 10 17.41 -4.56 11.06
CA LYS A 10 18.30 -4.77 12.22
C LYS A 10 19.07 -6.10 12.09
N ASP A 11 18.39 -7.16 11.67
CA ASP A 11 18.90 -8.50 11.43
C ASP A 11 17.98 -9.22 10.41
N GLU A 12 18.37 -10.38 9.87
CA GLU A 12 17.59 -11.07 8.84
C GLU A 12 16.18 -11.47 9.28
N ALA A 13 15.97 -11.74 10.57
CA ALA A 13 14.68 -12.14 11.11
C ALA A 13 13.73 -10.94 11.31
N SER A 14 14.26 -9.72 11.38
CA SER A 14 13.49 -8.49 11.61
C SER A 14 12.74 -8.04 10.36
N ALA A 15 11.51 -7.57 10.56
CA ALA A 15 10.75 -6.92 9.50
C ALA A 15 11.53 -5.69 8.95
N PRO A 16 11.55 -5.47 7.63
CA PRO A 16 12.19 -4.29 7.06
C PRO A 16 11.47 -3.02 7.52
N MET A 17 12.22 -2.06 8.02
CA MET A 17 11.71 -0.74 8.38
C MET A 17 11.97 0.22 7.22
N VAL A 18 10.93 0.91 6.79
CA VAL A 18 11.03 1.98 5.79
C VAL A 18 11.04 3.31 6.53
N SER A 19 12.05 4.13 6.26
CA SER A 19 12.09 5.53 6.68
C SER A 19 12.15 6.44 5.46
N ILE A 20 11.70 7.68 5.60
CA ILE A 20 11.73 8.67 4.52
C ILE A 20 12.59 9.84 4.98
N ARG A 21 13.69 10.11 4.26
CA ARG A 21 14.41 11.37 4.40
C ARG A 21 13.59 12.45 3.71
N VAL A 22 12.90 13.24 4.52
CA VAL A 22 12.04 14.32 4.04
C VAL A 22 12.86 15.36 3.28
N GLU A 23 12.37 15.71 2.09
CA GLU A 23 12.89 16.80 1.25
C GLU A 23 11.88 17.95 1.18
N SER A 24 10.57 17.63 1.23
CA SER A 24 9.51 18.64 1.36
C SER A 24 8.29 18.13 2.12
N ILE A 25 7.63 19.06 2.84
CA ILE A 25 6.35 18.85 3.51
C ILE A 25 5.41 19.97 3.07
N THR A 26 4.25 19.58 2.55
CA THR A 26 3.17 20.50 2.18
C THR A 26 1.92 20.06 2.91
N VAL A 27 1.26 21.02 3.58
CA VAL A 27 -0.04 20.79 4.20
C VAL A 27 -1.10 20.78 3.10
N VAL A 28 -2.00 19.81 3.14
CA VAL A 28 -3.13 19.68 2.20
C VAL A 28 -4.45 19.68 2.95
N ASP A 29 -5.52 20.08 2.27
CA ASP A 29 -6.87 20.05 2.80
C ASP A 29 -7.47 18.63 2.80
N LYS A 30 -8.68 18.52 3.38
CA LYS A 30 -9.44 17.27 3.45
C LYS A 30 -9.71 16.72 2.04
N ASP A 31 -10.18 17.56 1.12
CA ASP A 31 -10.60 17.13 -0.22
C ASP A 31 -9.43 16.55 -1.02
N THR A 32 -8.26 17.20 -0.97
CA THR A 32 -7.03 16.70 -1.63
C THR A 32 -6.58 15.37 -1.04
N ARG A 33 -6.61 15.23 0.30
CA ARG A 33 -6.28 13.97 0.96
C ARG A 33 -7.27 12.87 0.59
N ASP A 34 -8.56 13.18 0.52
CA ASP A 34 -9.60 12.19 0.23
C ASP A 34 -9.46 11.65 -1.20
N LEU A 35 -9.04 12.48 -2.16
CA LEU A 35 -8.66 12.03 -3.50
C LEU A 35 -7.48 11.03 -3.48
N TRP A 36 -6.48 11.25 -2.63
CA TRP A 36 -5.37 10.30 -2.48
C TRP A 36 -5.83 8.97 -1.86
N VAL A 37 -6.77 9.00 -0.92
CA VAL A 37 -7.37 7.78 -0.35
C VAL A 37 -8.13 7.01 -1.43
N LEU A 38 -8.92 7.68 -2.26
CA LEU A 38 -9.64 7.08 -3.37
C LEU A 38 -8.68 6.40 -4.37
N ASP A 39 -7.66 7.12 -4.87
CA ASP A 39 -6.68 6.57 -5.84
C ASP A 39 -5.90 5.38 -5.23
N ALA A 40 -5.50 5.48 -3.96
CA ALA A 40 -4.81 4.39 -3.28
C ALA A 40 -5.70 3.15 -3.07
N ALA A 41 -6.98 3.35 -2.73
CA ALA A 41 -7.94 2.27 -2.54
C ALA A 41 -8.26 1.57 -3.87
N GLU A 42 -8.55 2.33 -4.93
CA GLU A 42 -8.80 1.82 -6.29
C GLU A 42 -7.64 0.94 -6.76
N ARG A 43 -6.41 1.47 -6.77
CA ARG A 43 -5.22 0.71 -7.17
C ARG A 43 -4.97 -0.53 -6.32
N THR A 44 -5.35 -0.50 -5.04
CA THR A 44 -5.20 -1.65 -4.15
C THR A 44 -6.20 -2.74 -4.51
N LEU A 45 -7.46 -2.39 -4.71
CA LEU A 45 -8.51 -3.33 -5.11
C LEU A 45 -8.22 -3.93 -6.49
N ASP A 46 -7.71 -3.13 -7.43
CA ASP A 46 -7.27 -3.61 -8.74
C ASP A 46 -6.15 -4.65 -8.64
N ARG A 47 -5.14 -4.42 -7.80
CA ARG A 47 -4.07 -5.40 -7.55
C ARG A 47 -4.60 -6.69 -6.92
N ILE A 48 -5.54 -6.59 -5.97
CA ILE A 48 -6.16 -7.77 -5.34
C ILE A 48 -6.94 -8.58 -6.40
N ASN A 49 -7.70 -7.91 -7.26
CA ASN A 49 -8.41 -8.55 -8.37
C ASN A 49 -7.43 -9.22 -9.34
N ALA A 50 -6.36 -8.52 -9.74
CA ALA A 50 -5.32 -9.05 -10.60
C ALA A 50 -4.63 -10.28 -9.98
N LEU A 51 -4.35 -10.28 -8.67
CA LEU A 51 -3.74 -11.41 -7.98
C LEU A 51 -4.58 -12.70 -8.08
N ARG A 52 -5.92 -12.56 -8.15
CA ARG A 52 -6.87 -13.66 -8.26
C ARG A 52 -6.96 -14.23 -9.68
N THR A 53 -6.89 -13.39 -10.71
CA THR A 53 -7.23 -13.79 -12.09
C THR A 53 -6.09 -13.64 -13.11
N GLY A 54 -5.03 -12.92 -12.77
CA GLY A 54 -3.93 -12.61 -13.68
C GLY A 54 -2.74 -13.56 -13.56
N ASP A 55 -1.83 -13.43 -14.53
CA ASP A 55 -0.66 -14.28 -14.73
C ASP A 55 0.64 -13.49 -14.95
N SER A 56 0.67 -12.21 -14.57
CA SER A 56 1.85 -11.37 -14.76
C SER A 56 3.07 -11.85 -13.94
N PRO A 57 4.31 -11.52 -14.37
CA PRO A 57 5.51 -11.83 -13.60
C PRO A 57 5.47 -11.30 -12.16
N ASP A 58 4.85 -10.13 -11.95
CA ASP A 58 4.69 -9.54 -10.63
C ASP A 58 3.74 -10.36 -9.73
N ILE A 59 2.67 -10.92 -10.31
CA ILE A 59 1.75 -11.81 -9.58
C ILE A 59 2.46 -13.10 -9.16
N ALA A 60 3.26 -13.68 -10.06
CA ALA A 60 4.04 -14.88 -9.74
C ALA A 60 5.02 -14.59 -8.58
N LYS A 61 5.76 -13.48 -8.67
CA LYS A 61 6.73 -13.08 -7.65
C LYS A 61 6.05 -12.74 -6.32
N ALA A 62 4.88 -12.11 -6.33
CA ALA A 62 4.12 -11.83 -5.12
C ALA A 62 3.72 -13.12 -4.38
N LYS A 63 3.24 -14.14 -5.11
CA LYS A 63 2.89 -15.45 -4.53
C LYS A 63 4.11 -16.18 -3.95
N GLU A 64 5.26 -16.07 -4.60
CA GLU A 64 6.53 -16.65 -4.14
C GLU A 64 7.04 -15.98 -2.86
N GLN A 65 7.06 -14.64 -2.83
CA GLN A 65 7.63 -13.87 -1.72
C GLN A 65 6.68 -13.77 -0.52
N HIS A 66 5.38 -13.91 -0.74
CA HIS A 66 4.34 -13.75 0.29
C HIS A 66 3.35 -14.93 0.30
N PRO A 67 3.81 -16.17 0.54
CA PRO A 67 2.98 -17.37 0.38
C PRO A 67 1.85 -17.49 1.41
N THR A 68 2.02 -16.87 2.58
CA THR A 68 1.03 -16.92 3.68
C THR A 68 0.15 -15.66 3.75
N MET A 69 0.27 -14.76 2.78
CA MET A 69 -0.44 -13.49 2.79
C MET A 69 -1.87 -13.67 2.31
N ASP A 70 -2.84 -13.34 3.16
CA ASP A 70 -4.26 -13.32 2.79
C ASP A 70 -4.62 -11.95 2.17
N PRO A 71 -5.01 -11.90 0.87
CA PRO A 71 -5.41 -10.65 0.22
C PRO A 71 -6.62 -9.96 0.87
N ALA A 72 -7.46 -10.70 1.61
CA ALA A 72 -8.62 -10.15 2.29
C ALA A 72 -8.25 -9.06 3.32
N VAL A 73 -7.03 -9.11 3.87
CA VAL A 73 -6.52 -8.07 4.79
C VAL A 73 -6.46 -6.71 4.09
N PHE A 74 -5.93 -6.65 2.87
CA PHE A 74 -5.84 -5.41 2.11
C PHE A 74 -7.22 -4.93 1.62
N HIS A 75 -8.11 -5.87 1.31
CA HIS A 75 -9.49 -5.54 0.96
C HIS A 75 -10.20 -4.83 2.13
N ARG A 76 -10.03 -5.35 3.36
CA ARG A 76 -10.59 -4.73 4.56
C ARG A 76 -9.98 -3.36 4.83
N MET A 77 -8.66 -3.22 4.72
CA MET A 77 -7.99 -1.93 4.89
C MET A 77 -8.48 -0.87 3.90
N ALA A 78 -8.66 -1.24 2.63
CA ALA A 78 -9.20 -0.33 1.62
C ALA A 78 -10.63 0.08 1.96
N TYR A 79 -11.48 -0.85 2.39
CA TYR A 79 -12.85 -0.56 2.80
C TYR A 79 -12.91 0.38 4.02
N ASP A 80 -12.12 0.09 5.06
CA ASP A 80 -12.07 0.91 6.27
C ASP A 80 -11.60 2.35 5.96
N ALA A 81 -10.68 2.52 5.01
CA ALA A 81 -10.25 3.84 4.54
C ALA A 81 -11.35 4.56 3.75
N LEU A 82 -12.05 3.86 2.85
CA LEU A 82 -13.17 4.42 2.08
C LEU A 82 -14.37 4.80 2.97
N ALA A 83 -14.60 4.07 4.06
CA ALA A 83 -15.64 4.42 5.02
C ALA A 83 -15.37 5.77 5.74
N GLN A 84 -14.10 6.16 5.87
CA GLN A 84 -13.71 7.42 6.53
C GLN A 84 -13.89 8.66 5.66
N ILE A 85 -13.87 8.52 4.33
CA ILE A 85 -14.11 9.64 3.40
C ILE A 85 -15.60 9.87 3.14
N SER A 86 -16.43 8.84 3.33
CA SER A 86 -17.87 8.87 3.04
C SER A 86 -18.75 9.40 4.19
N MET A 87 -18.14 9.97 5.24
CA MET A 87 -18.83 10.43 6.46
C MET A 87 -18.64 11.93 6.72
#